data_AF-A0A089KZQ1-F1
#
_entry.id   AF-A0A089KZQ1-F1
#
_cell.length_a   1.000
_cell.length_b   1.000
_cell.length_c   1.000
_cell.angle_alpha   90.00
_cell.angle_beta   90.00
_cell.angle_gamma   90.00
#
_symmetry.space_group_name_H-M   'P 1'
#
loop_
_entity.id
_entity.type
_entity.pdbx_description
1 polymer ?
#
loop_
_entity_poly.entity_id
_entity_poly.type
_entity_poly.pdbx_seq_one_letter_code
_entity_poly.pdbx_strand_id
1 'polypeptide(L)'
;MNSADYITFVSGLDVDSLRNELRELKDRMSLIEVLIKLKSEPGTATFKDIEMETEMEEGDSIPGEAVISENDLKYGLLRFPAGSRIAEALPKGSQVMVEFKDERFMCSIPKLDNYPSQKGRLNGFSKIYRGFEEFESGRTVSVGFNKEANIIKIIKVE
;
A
#
# COMPACT_ATOMS: atom_id res chain seq x y z
N MET A 1 -53.70 -27.30 2.28
CA MET A 1 -52.25 -27.46 2.50
C MET A 1 -51.63 -27.95 1.21
N ASN A 2 -50.85 -27.12 0.53
CA ASN A 2 -49.55 -27.51 -0.03
C ASN A 2 -48.80 -26.26 -0.48
N SER A 3 -47.82 -25.89 0.33
CA SER A 3 -46.88 -24.79 0.11
C SER A 3 -45.74 -25.35 -0.74
N ALA A 4 -45.83 -25.19 -2.07
CA ALA A 4 -44.76 -25.60 -2.97
C ALA A 4 -44.72 -24.62 -4.13
N ASP A 5 -44.18 -23.44 -3.86
CA ASP A 5 -43.61 -22.51 -4.84
C ASP A 5 -42.89 -21.47 -4.01
N TYR A 6 -41.56 -21.51 -3.96
CA TYR A 6 -40.61 -20.41 -3.65
C TYR A 6 -39.25 -21.01 -3.29
N ILE A 7 -38.61 -21.71 -4.23
CA ILE A 7 -37.14 -21.78 -4.27
C ILE A 7 -36.73 -21.65 -5.74
N THR A 8 -36.79 -20.43 -6.24
CA THR A 8 -36.04 -20.07 -7.45
C THR A 8 -34.60 -19.88 -7.01
N PHE A 9 -33.76 -20.89 -7.27
CA PHE A 9 -32.32 -20.81 -7.15
C PHE A 9 -31.82 -19.65 -8.03
N VAL A 10 -31.35 -18.57 -7.42
CA VAL A 10 -30.60 -17.52 -8.13
C VAL A 10 -29.15 -17.99 -8.23
N SER A 11 -28.91 -19.03 -9.03
CA SER A 11 -27.57 -19.44 -9.45
C SER A 11 -27.17 -18.59 -10.64
N GLY A 12 -26.54 -17.45 -10.39
CA GLY A 12 -26.11 -16.56 -11.47
C GLY A 12 -25.31 -15.32 -11.07
N LEU A 13 -25.10 -15.09 -9.78
CA LEU A 13 -24.18 -14.05 -9.32
C LEU A 13 -22.90 -14.71 -8.86
N ASP A 14 -21.85 -14.55 -9.68
CA ASP A 14 -20.49 -14.92 -9.33
C ASP A 14 -20.08 -14.16 -8.06
N VAL A 15 -19.69 -14.90 -7.02
CA VAL A 15 -19.33 -14.34 -5.70
C VAL A 15 -18.17 -13.36 -5.85
N ASP A 16 -17.28 -13.60 -6.81
CA ASP A 16 -16.16 -12.72 -7.10
C ASP A 16 -16.62 -11.44 -7.81
N SER A 17 -17.65 -11.51 -8.66
CA SER A 17 -18.30 -10.33 -9.24
C SER A 17 -18.99 -9.48 -8.17
N LEU A 18 -19.71 -10.11 -7.24
CA LEU A 18 -20.34 -9.42 -6.10
C LEU A 18 -19.30 -8.78 -5.17
N ARG A 19 -18.16 -9.45 -4.94
CA ARG A 19 -17.05 -8.89 -4.16
C ARG A 19 -16.40 -7.70 -4.86
N ASN A 20 -16.20 -7.78 -6.17
CA ASN A 20 -15.66 -6.68 -6.96
C ASN A 20 -16.64 -5.49 -6.98
N GLU A 21 -17.93 -5.74 -7.15
CA GLU A 21 -18.96 -4.69 -7.07
C GLU A 21 -19.02 -4.06 -5.68
N LEU A 22 -18.94 -4.86 -4.61
CA LEU A 22 -18.91 -4.36 -3.23
C LEU A 22 -17.67 -3.51 -2.97
N ARG A 23 -16.51 -3.93 -3.51
CA ARG A 23 -15.24 -3.19 -3.44
C ARG A 23 -15.33 -1.86 -4.20
N GLU A 24 -15.82 -1.88 -5.43
CA GLU A 24 -16.07 -0.67 -6.23
C GLU A 24 -17.06 0.28 -5.53
N LEU A 25 -18.10 -0.26 -4.89
CA LEU A 25 -19.07 0.54 -4.15
C LEU A 25 -18.43 1.19 -2.93
N LYS A 26 -17.58 0.46 -2.19
CA LYS A 26 -16.82 0.98 -1.04
C LYS A 26 -15.83 2.07 -1.46
N ASP A 27 -15.14 1.87 -2.58
CA ASP A 27 -14.22 2.85 -3.18
C ASP A 27 -14.96 4.10 -3.67
N ARG A 28 -16.17 3.96 -4.20
CA ARG A 28 -17.01 5.11 -4.58
C ARG A 28 -17.54 5.84 -3.36
N MET A 29 -17.90 5.12 -2.30
CA MET A 29 -18.41 5.72 -1.07
C MET A 29 -17.33 6.53 -0.35
N SER A 30 -16.08 6.03 -0.33
CA SER A 30 -14.95 6.77 0.21
C SER A 30 -14.64 8.04 -0.59
N LEU A 31 -14.75 8.00 -1.93
CA LEU A 31 -14.62 9.19 -2.78
C LEU A 31 -15.74 10.21 -2.50
N ILE A 32 -16.97 9.76 -2.27
CA ILE A 32 -18.10 10.64 -1.93
C ILE A 32 -17.88 11.30 -0.57
N GLU A 33 -17.38 10.57 0.44
CA GLU A 33 -17.05 11.14 1.74
C GLU A 33 -15.94 12.20 1.66
N VAL A 34 -14.90 11.94 0.85
CA VAL A 34 -13.85 12.94 0.56
C VAL A 34 -14.44 14.17 -0.11
N LEU A 35 -15.31 14.00 -1.10
CA LEU A 35 -15.96 15.11 -1.82
C LEU A 35 -16.90 15.92 -0.91
N ILE A 36 -17.61 15.26 0.01
CA ILE A 36 -18.48 15.92 1.00
C ILE A 36 -17.64 16.73 2.00
N LYS A 37 -16.52 16.18 2.49
CA LYS A 37 -15.60 16.91 3.37
C LYS A 37 -14.97 18.12 2.67
N LEU A 38 -14.57 17.98 1.41
CA LEU A 38 -14.02 19.08 0.60
C LEU A 38 -15.05 20.20 0.29
N LYS A 39 -16.33 19.85 0.17
CA LYS A 39 -17.41 20.85 -0.02
C LYS A 39 -17.79 21.59 1.27
N SER A 40 -17.64 20.93 2.41
CA SER A 40 -18.02 21.48 3.73
C SER A 40 -17.01 22.50 4.26
N GLU A 41 -15.73 22.34 3.93
CA GLU A 41 -14.63 23.20 4.43
C GLU A 41 -13.64 23.56 3.31
N PRO A 42 -13.88 24.63 2.53
CA PRO A 42 -13.04 24.98 1.37
C PRO A 42 -11.61 25.47 1.69
N GLY A 43 -11.08 25.27 2.90
CA GLY A 43 -9.94 26.05 3.40
C GLY A 43 -8.76 25.32 4.04
N THR A 44 -8.88 24.08 4.51
CA THR A 44 -7.84 23.50 5.40
C THR A 44 -7.76 21.97 5.38
N ALA A 45 -8.08 21.31 4.26
CA ALA A 45 -7.85 19.87 4.15
C ALA A 45 -6.36 19.58 3.89
N THR A 46 -5.52 19.59 4.94
CA THR A 46 -4.27 18.82 4.90
C THR A 46 -4.61 17.34 4.94
N PHE A 47 -3.92 16.51 4.16
CA PHE A 47 -4.06 15.05 4.05
C PHE A 47 -3.88 14.24 5.36
N LYS A 48 -3.96 14.88 6.53
CA LYS A 48 -3.66 14.32 7.85
C LYS A 48 -4.82 13.58 8.54
N ASP A 49 -6.06 13.70 8.06
CA ASP A 49 -7.23 13.21 8.83
C ASP A 49 -8.02 12.09 8.12
N ILE A 50 -7.34 11.24 7.35
CA ILE A 50 -7.94 10.00 6.83
C ILE A 50 -7.18 8.81 7.42
N GLU A 51 -7.53 8.45 8.66
CA GLU A 51 -7.27 7.13 9.21
C GLU A 51 -8.11 6.10 8.43
N MET A 52 -7.57 5.60 7.32
CA MET A 52 -8.05 4.34 6.76
C MET A 52 -7.51 3.22 7.66
N GLU A 53 -8.27 2.80 8.67
CA GLU A 53 -8.07 1.51 9.32
C GLU A 53 -8.41 0.42 8.29
N THR A 54 -7.39 0.04 7.52
CA THR A 54 -7.45 -1.15 6.68
C THR A 54 -6.83 -2.23 7.55
N GLU A 55 -7.66 -2.94 8.33
CA GLU A 55 -7.21 -4.14 9.03
C GLU A 55 -6.57 -5.06 7.99
N MET A 56 -5.25 -5.21 8.07
CA MET A 56 -4.49 -6.04 7.16
C MET A 56 -4.79 -7.49 7.52
N GLU A 57 -5.60 -8.19 6.74
CA GLU A 57 -5.64 -9.65 6.81
C GLU A 57 -4.22 -10.19 6.56
N GLU A 58 -3.65 -10.87 7.54
CA GLU A 58 -2.25 -11.35 7.58
C GLU A 58 -1.89 -12.36 6.47
N GLY A 59 -2.85 -12.76 5.63
CA GLY A 59 -2.71 -13.88 4.72
C GLY A 59 -1.97 -13.62 3.40
N ASP A 60 -1.87 -12.36 2.93
CA ASP A 60 -1.43 -12.09 1.54
C ASP A 60 -0.37 -10.98 1.42
N SER A 61 0.53 -10.92 2.41
CA SER A 61 1.65 -9.98 2.43
C SER A 61 2.92 -10.61 1.85
N ILE A 62 3.55 -9.93 0.89
CA ILE A 62 4.79 -10.38 0.25
C ILE A 62 5.98 -9.87 1.09
N PRO A 63 6.76 -10.75 1.73
CA PRO A 63 7.87 -10.32 2.55
C PRO A 63 9.02 -9.77 1.68
N GLY A 64 9.72 -8.79 2.23
CA GLY A 64 10.86 -8.14 1.60
C GLY A 64 11.90 -7.70 2.62
N GLU A 65 13.17 -7.75 2.23
CA GLU A 65 14.27 -7.26 3.04
C GLU A 65 15.16 -6.35 2.21
N ALA A 66 15.58 -5.24 2.81
CA ALA A 66 16.47 -4.26 2.18
C ALA A 66 17.52 -3.81 3.18
N VAL A 67 18.79 -3.76 2.75
CA VAL A 67 19.87 -3.19 3.56
C VAL A 67 20.04 -1.72 3.18
N ILE A 68 20.01 -0.84 4.18
CA ILE A 68 20.18 0.60 4.01
C ILE A 68 21.65 0.89 3.74
N SER A 69 21.96 1.55 2.62
CA SER A 69 23.30 2.12 2.40
C SER A 69 23.34 3.62 2.65
N GLU A 70 24.55 4.19 2.76
CA GLU A 70 24.72 5.65 2.86
C GLU A 70 24.06 6.41 1.69
N ASN A 71 24.09 5.83 0.49
CA ASN A 71 23.43 6.41 -0.68
C ASN A 71 21.90 6.42 -0.53
N ASP A 72 21.33 5.40 0.11
CA ASP A 72 19.90 5.31 0.36
C ASP A 72 19.45 6.43 1.30
N LEU A 73 20.19 6.66 2.39
CA LEU A 73 19.96 7.77 3.30
C LEU A 73 20.07 9.12 2.59
N LYS A 74 21.15 9.32 1.82
CA LYS A 74 21.44 10.57 1.11
C LYS A 74 20.36 10.94 0.10
N TYR A 75 19.86 9.96 -0.66
CA TYR A 75 18.89 10.19 -1.74
C TYR A 75 17.45 9.86 -1.33
N GLY A 76 17.20 9.41 -0.11
CA GLY A 76 15.87 9.03 0.38
C GLY A 76 15.26 7.87 -0.39
N LEU A 77 16.04 6.81 -0.57
CA LEU A 77 15.68 5.63 -1.36
C LEU A 77 15.60 4.40 -0.47
N LEU A 78 14.72 3.46 -0.77
CA LEU A 78 14.83 2.09 -0.27
C LEU A 78 15.00 1.16 -1.47
N ARG A 79 15.95 0.22 -1.41
CA ARG A 79 16.23 -0.70 -2.52
C ARG A 79 16.19 -2.14 -2.06
N PHE A 80 15.25 -2.89 -2.59
CA PHE A 80 15.21 -4.34 -2.44
C PHE A 80 16.19 -4.99 -3.42
N PRO A 81 16.83 -6.12 -3.03
CA PRO A 81 17.67 -6.89 -3.92
C PRO A 81 16.94 -7.25 -5.22
N ALA A 82 17.63 -7.11 -6.35
CA ALA A 82 17.08 -7.48 -7.65
C ALA A 82 16.73 -8.97 -7.66
N GLY A 83 15.50 -9.30 -8.09
CA GLY A 83 15.00 -10.68 -8.12
C GLY A 83 14.36 -11.16 -6.81
N SER A 84 14.35 -10.35 -5.75
CA SER A 84 13.52 -10.63 -4.57
C SER A 84 12.03 -10.57 -4.93
N ARG A 85 11.20 -11.42 -4.30
CA ARG A 85 9.76 -11.51 -4.58
C ARG A 85 9.06 -10.16 -4.50
N ILE A 86 9.39 -9.36 -3.47
CA ILE A 86 8.86 -8.00 -3.33
C ILE A 86 9.26 -7.11 -4.51
N ALA A 87 10.51 -7.13 -4.96
CA ALA A 87 10.98 -6.31 -6.07
C ALA A 87 10.30 -6.64 -7.40
N GLU A 88 9.82 -7.88 -7.57
CA GLU A 88 9.06 -8.30 -8.74
C GLU A 88 7.57 -7.97 -8.63
N ALA A 89 7.04 -7.98 -7.42
CA ALA A 89 5.64 -7.71 -7.15
C ALA A 89 5.28 -6.22 -7.16
N LEU A 90 6.25 -5.34 -6.90
CA LEU A 90 6.03 -3.89 -6.82
C LEU A 90 5.49 -3.34 -8.16
N PRO A 91 4.32 -2.66 -8.15
CA PRO A 91 3.74 -2.06 -9.35
C PRO A 91 4.62 -0.93 -9.86
N LYS A 92 5.11 -1.05 -11.10
CA LYS A 92 6.00 -0.06 -11.71
C LYS A 92 5.26 1.25 -11.93
N GLY A 93 5.93 2.37 -11.65
CA GLY A 93 5.40 3.69 -11.98
C GLY A 93 4.21 4.15 -11.14
N SER A 94 3.92 3.49 -10.03
CA SER A 94 2.84 3.85 -9.12
C SER A 94 3.37 4.56 -7.87
N GLN A 95 2.44 5.08 -7.09
CA GLN A 95 2.69 5.47 -5.71
C GLN A 95 2.38 4.28 -4.81
N VAL A 96 3.02 4.19 -3.65
CA VAL A 96 2.80 3.14 -2.64
C VAL A 96 2.81 3.79 -1.27
N MET A 97 1.90 3.37 -0.39
CA MET A 97 1.90 3.83 0.99
C MET A 97 2.91 3.00 1.78
N VAL A 98 3.76 3.65 2.57
CA VAL A 98 4.66 2.99 3.52
C VAL A 98 4.17 3.29 4.93
N GLU A 99 3.96 2.27 5.74
CA GLU A 99 3.53 2.37 7.13
C GLU A 99 4.65 1.95 8.08
N PHE A 100 4.91 2.77 9.09
CA PHE A 100 5.87 2.46 10.16
C PHE A 100 5.48 3.19 11.44
N LYS A 101 5.41 2.47 12.58
CA LYS A 101 5.04 3.03 13.89
C LYS A 101 3.80 3.94 13.83
N ASP A 102 2.75 3.45 13.17
CA ASP A 102 1.47 4.15 12.97
C ASP A 102 1.55 5.43 12.13
N GLU A 103 2.72 5.76 11.57
CA GLU A 103 2.89 6.83 10.60
C GLU A 103 2.84 6.30 9.16
N ARG A 104 2.32 7.14 8.26
CA ARG A 104 2.11 6.82 6.85
C ARG A 104 2.85 7.78 5.93
N PHE A 105 3.58 7.21 4.98
CA PHE A 105 4.45 7.93 4.06
C PHE A 105 4.15 7.54 2.62
N MET A 106 3.80 8.52 1.80
CA MET A 106 3.62 8.29 0.37
C MET A 106 4.99 8.19 -0.31
N CYS A 107 5.28 7.02 -0.90
CA CYS A 107 6.47 6.75 -1.67
C CYS A 107 6.11 6.51 -3.14
N SER A 108 7.11 6.53 -4.02
CA SER A 108 6.91 6.25 -5.45
C SER A 108 7.83 5.15 -5.95
N ILE A 109 7.29 4.32 -6.82
CA ILE A 109 8.00 3.26 -7.53
C ILE A 109 8.33 3.82 -8.93
N PRO A 110 9.61 3.88 -9.33
CA PRO A 110 10.00 4.39 -10.65
C PRO A 110 9.27 3.66 -11.80
N LYS A 111 8.91 4.42 -12.85
CA LYS A 111 8.49 3.86 -14.14
C LYS A 111 9.71 3.19 -14.77
N LEU A 112 9.71 1.86 -14.77
CA LEU A 112 10.89 1.06 -15.06
C LEU A 112 11.07 0.89 -16.56
N ASP A 113 11.65 1.89 -17.23
CA ASP A 113 11.78 1.85 -18.70
C ASP A 113 13.20 1.68 -19.23
N ASN A 114 14.29 1.75 -18.44
CA ASN A 114 15.64 1.61 -19.04
C ASN A 114 16.75 0.94 -18.21
N TYR A 115 16.61 0.69 -16.90
CA TYR A 115 17.75 0.22 -16.09
C TYR A 115 17.39 -0.85 -15.05
N PRO A 116 18.10 -1.99 -15.00
CA PRO A 116 17.94 -3.02 -13.96
C PRO A 116 18.11 -2.49 -12.53
N SER A 117 18.92 -1.42 -12.37
CA SER A 117 19.18 -0.75 -11.09
C SER A 117 17.98 -0.02 -10.48
N GLN A 118 16.84 0.05 -11.19
CA GLN A 118 15.60 0.63 -10.68
C GLN A 118 14.57 -0.42 -10.22
N LYS A 119 14.83 -1.72 -10.44
CA LYS A 119 13.93 -2.78 -9.98
C LYS A 119 13.99 -2.88 -8.45
N GLY A 120 12.84 -2.93 -7.80
CA GLY A 120 12.76 -2.97 -6.33
C GLY A 120 13.12 -1.65 -5.63
N ARG A 121 13.17 -0.52 -6.34
CA ARG A 121 13.48 0.79 -5.77
C ARG A 121 12.20 1.52 -5.36
N LEU A 122 12.22 2.10 -4.16
CA LEU A 122 11.25 3.08 -3.67
C LEU A 122 11.94 4.43 -3.50
N ASN A 123 11.28 5.49 -3.94
CA ASN A 123 11.68 6.87 -3.69
C ASN A 123 10.77 7.50 -2.64
N GLY A 124 11.30 8.43 -1.84
CA GLY A 124 10.50 9.20 -0.88
C GLY A 124 10.76 8.86 0.59
N PHE A 125 11.76 8.03 0.87
CA PHE A 125 12.11 7.61 2.23
C PHE A 125 12.81 8.69 3.07
N SER A 126 13.14 9.86 2.50
CA SER A 126 13.83 10.94 3.23
C SER A 126 13.10 11.38 4.52
N LYS A 127 11.77 11.35 4.53
CA LYS A 127 10.99 11.70 5.72
C LYS A 127 11.11 10.63 6.81
N ILE A 128 11.05 9.37 6.42
CA ILE A 128 11.22 8.22 7.33
C ILE A 128 12.62 8.27 7.95
N TYR A 129 13.65 8.39 7.14
CA TYR A 129 15.05 8.42 7.59
C TYR A 129 15.40 9.60 8.51
N ARG A 130 14.67 10.72 8.40
CA ARG A 130 14.85 11.87 9.31
C ARG A 130 13.96 11.81 10.53
N GLY A 131 12.83 11.11 10.44
CA GLY A 131 11.85 11.00 11.53
C GLY A 131 12.18 9.91 12.53
N PHE A 132 12.94 8.89 12.13
CA PHE A 132 13.22 7.73 12.96
C PHE A 132 14.72 7.40 12.97
N GLU A 133 15.32 7.43 14.17
CA GLU A 133 16.75 7.19 14.39
C GLU A 133 17.19 5.75 14.08
N GLU A 134 16.25 4.80 13.99
CA GLU A 134 16.54 3.38 13.73
C GLU A 134 17.05 3.13 12.30
N PHE A 135 16.81 4.06 11.37
CA PHE A 135 17.21 3.92 9.98
C PHE A 135 18.63 4.47 9.77
N GLU A 136 19.61 3.62 10.06
CA GLU A 136 21.03 3.92 9.86
C GLU A 136 21.63 3.08 8.72
N SER A 137 22.76 3.54 8.17
CA SER A 137 23.49 2.78 7.15
C SER A 137 23.99 1.46 7.74
N GLY A 138 23.83 0.37 6.99
CA GLY A 138 24.15 -0.99 7.41
C GLY A 138 22.98 -1.74 8.07
N ARG A 139 21.89 -1.05 8.40
CA ARG A 139 20.70 -1.69 8.98
C ARG A 139 19.88 -2.42 7.91
N THR A 140 19.22 -3.49 8.32
CA THR A 140 18.29 -4.27 7.51
C THR A 140 16.86 -3.89 7.86
N VAL A 141 16.07 -3.57 6.83
CA VAL A 141 14.65 -3.24 6.94
C VAL A 141 13.86 -4.43 6.40
N SER A 142 13.09 -5.07 7.27
CA SER A 142 12.13 -6.11 6.91
C SER A 142 10.75 -5.50 6.73
N VAL A 143 10.10 -5.82 5.61
CA VAL A 143 8.79 -5.28 5.24
C VAL A 143 7.85 -6.37 4.79
N GLY A 144 6.55 -6.08 4.88
CA GLY A 144 5.49 -6.82 4.22
C GLY A 144 4.77 -5.94 3.20
N PHE A 145 4.69 -6.37 1.95
CA PHE A 145 3.96 -5.66 0.90
C PHE A 145 2.62 -6.32 0.62
N ASN A 146 1.53 -5.59 0.91
CA ASN A 146 0.20 -5.98 0.48
C ASN A 146 -0.08 -5.40 -0.91
N LYS A 147 -0.17 -6.27 -1.91
CA LYS A 147 -0.36 -5.88 -3.31
C LYS A 147 -1.74 -5.27 -3.56
N GLU A 148 -2.77 -5.74 -2.87
CA GLU A 148 -4.14 -5.27 -3.08
C GLU A 148 -4.39 -3.89 -2.50
N ALA A 149 -3.89 -3.66 -1.30
CA ALA A 149 -3.97 -2.36 -0.62
C ALA A 149 -2.89 -1.39 -1.15
N ASN A 150 -1.85 -1.92 -1.82
CA ASN A 150 -0.69 -1.17 -2.27
C ASN A 150 0.00 -0.43 -1.10
N ILE A 151 0.18 -1.18 0.00
CA ILE A 151 0.77 -0.73 1.26
C ILE A 151 2.00 -1.60 1.57
N ILE A 152 3.09 -0.97 1.95
CA ILE A 152 4.28 -1.61 2.52
C ILE A 152 4.32 -1.30 4.00
N LYS A 153 4.19 -2.32 4.84
CA LYS A 153 4.37 -2.20 6.28
C LYS A 153 5.80 -2.54 6.64
N ILE A 154 6.51 -1.62 7.28
CA ILE A 154 7.83 -1.90 7.86
C ILE A 154 7.61 -2.68 9.15
N ILE A 155 8.07 -3.92 9.17
CA ILE A 155 7.88 -4.86 10.28
C ILE A 155 8.99 -4.68 11.31
N LYS A 156 10.24 -4.54 10.84
CA LYS A 156 11.41 -4.48 11.71
C LYS A 156 12.57 -3.75 11.03
N VAL A 157 13.40 -3.10 11.84
CA VAL A 157 14.67 -2.49 11.44
C VAL A 157 15.75 -2.99 12.40
N GLU A 158 16.82 -3.60 11.87
CA GLU A 158 17.89 -4.26 12.64
C GLU A 158 19.29 -3.85 12.23
#